data_AF-A0A8D8A1K2-F1
#
_entry.id   AF-A0A8D8A1K2-F1
#
_cell.length_a   1.000
_cell.length_b   1.000
_cell.length_c   1.000
_cell.angle_alpha   90.00
_cell.angle_beta   90.00
_cell.angle_gamma   90.00
#
_symmetry.space_group_name_H-M   'P 1'
#
loop_
_entity.id
_entity.type
_entity.pdbx_description
1 polymer ?
#
loop_
_entity_poly.entity_id
_entity_poly.type
_entity_poly.pdbx_seq_one_letter_code
_entity_poly.pdbx_strand_id
1 'polypeptide(L)'
;MTSTGSELSSAPSAECWRNAKFFEDVVRADLNADASEVVHVVDVQVANANAKVEGYMSLMHRVAVEFQVGGAGEVQTRSYIVKEKSSKVFGGDFVEKLAVFSKEIEMYETFLPAFEEFWGDAGIQFGPRVLKTVSTPYTVIVMEDLKSKGFSMKQRSEGLSLELCEQVLSKVAKFHAASVVYFEQNGPYPEDFKEGFLSEKLKEDMEAYYAPLLESYIQALEDLGFPVEVREALR
;
A
#
# COMPACT_ATOMS: atom_id res chain seq x y z
N MET A 1 -26.63 -20.50 -18.21
CA MET A 1 -27.01 -21.45 -17.13
C MET A 1 -25.72 -22.10 -16.67
N THR A 2 -25.20 -21.99 -15.46
CA THR A 2 -25.62 -21.46 -14.16
C THR A 2 -24.30 -21.32 -13.40
N SER A 3 -23.98 -20.12 -12.90
CA SER A 3 -23.78 -19.86 -11.48
C SER A 3 -22.95 -20.90 -10.72
N THR A 4 -21.74 -20.52 -10.34
CA THR A 4 -21.18 -20.91 -9.04
C THR A 4 -20.66 -19.64 -8.38
N GLY A 5 -21.61 -18.90 -7.79
CA GLY A 5 -21.28 -17.97 -6.72
C GLY A 5 -20.59 -18.73 -5.60
N SER A 6 -19.40 -18.28 -5.25
CA SER A 6 -18.74 -18.69 -4.01
C SER A 6 -19.54 -18.10 -2.86
N GLU A 7 -20.47 -18.89 -2.30
CA GLU A 7 -21.10 -18.61 -1.02
C GLU A 7 -20.03 -18.48 0.06
N LEU A 8 -19.84 -17.27 0.59
CA LEU A 8 -19.23 -17.10 1.91
C LEU A 8 -20.26 -17.57 2.95
N SER A 9 -20.18 -18.85 3.31
CA SER A 9 -20.87 -19.41 4.47
C SER A 9 -19.86 -19.66 5.59
N SER A 10 -19.66 -18.62 6.41
CA SER A 10 -19.38 -18.74 7.84
C SER A 10 -19.62 -17.35 8.45
N ALA A 11 -20.24 -17.30 9.63
CA ALA A 11 -20.37 -16.04 10.37
C ALA A 11 -18.97 -15.41 10.53
N PRO A 12 -18.79 -14.11 10.27
CA PRO A 12 -17.46 -13.50 10.30
C PRO A 12 -16.92 -13.62 11.72
N SER A 13 -15.81 -14.35 11.88
CA SER A 13 -15.06 -14.30 13.13
C SER A 13 -14.61 -12.85 13.35
N ALA A 14 -14.58 -12.40 14.60
CA ALA A 14 -14.06 -11.08 14.98
C ALA A 14 -12.57 -10.89 14.59
N GLU A 15 -11.93 -11.93 14.06
CA GLU A 15 -10.54 -12.02 13.62
C GLU A 15 -10.36 -11.75 12.12
N CYS A 16 -11.36 -11.19 11.42
CA CYS A 16 -11.25 -10.84 10.00
C CYS A 16 -11.67 -9.40 9.76
N TRP A 17 -10.88 -8.63 9.00
CA TRP A 17 -11.21 -7.23 8.67
C TRP A 17 -12.41 -7.09 7.71
N ARG A 18 -12.80 -8.17 7.02
CA ARG A 18 -13.89 -8.18 6.01
C ARG A 18 -15.28 -8.25 6.65
N ASN A 19 -15.56 -7.40 7.63
CA ASN A 19 -16.85 -7.36 8.31
C ASN A 19 -17.33 -5.91 8.52
N ALA A 20 -18.65 -5.73 8.65
CA ALA A 20 -19.27 -4.41 8.75
C ALA A 20 -18.74 -3.57 9.93
N LYS A 21 -18.63 -4.18 11.12
CA LYS A 21 -18.17 -3.50 12.34
C LYS A 21 -16.74 -2.96 12.19
N PHE A 22 -15.86 -3.68 11.49
CA PHE A 22 -14.51 -3.19 11.22
C PHE A 22 -14.52 -1.85 10.47
N PHE A 23 -15.42 -1.71 9.49
CA PHE A 23 -15.55 -0.52 8.66
C PHE A 23 -16.38 0.61 9.28
N GLU A 24 -17.15 0.37 10.35
CA GLU A 24 -17.79 1.45 11.11
C GLU A 24 -16.74 2.40 11.69
N ASP A 25 -15.62 1.88 12.21
CA ASP A 25 -14.51 2.70 12.70
C ASP A 25 -13.79 3.44 11.57
N VAL A 26 -13.60 2.78 10.42
CA VAL A 26 -12.97 3.38 9.23
C VAL A 26 -13.80 4.55 8.73
N VAL A 27 -15.12 4.37 8.61
CA VAL A 27 -16.05 5.42 8.20
C VAL A 27 -16.09 6.56 9.23
N ARG A 28 -16.09 6.24 10.53
CA ARG A 28 -16.04 7.27 11.57
C ARG A 28 -14.77 8.13 11.45
N ALA A 29 -13.62 7.50 11.22
CA ALA A 29 -12.36 8.19 10.98
C ALA A 29 -12.40 9.02 9.68
N ASP A 30 -12.95 8.49 8.59
CA ASP A 30 -13.05 9.22 7.30
C ASP A 30 -13.88 10.49 7.41
N LEU A 31 -15.01 10.41 8.12
CA LEU A 31 -15.94 11.51 8.32
C LEU A 31 -15.51 12.50 9.41
N ASN A 32 -14.47 12.20 10.19
CA ASN A 32 -14.18 12.88 11.45
C ASN A 32 -15.42 12.96 12.37
N ALA A 33 -16.21 11.89 12.39
CA ALA A 33 -17.47 11.82 13.13
C ALA A 33 -17.20 11.69 14.64
N ASP A 34 -18.04 12.32 15.47
CA ASP A 34 -17.93 12.25 16.92
C ASP A 34 -18.25 10.82 17.42
N ALA A 35 -17.69 10.43 18.56
CA ALA A 35 -17.94 9.12 19.16
C ALA A 35 -19.44 8.87 19.49
N SER A 36 -20.22 9.94 19.66
CA SER A 36 -21.67 9.90 19.86
C SER A 36 -22.47 9.67 18.57
N GLU A 37 -21.87 9.87 17.39
CA GLU A 37 -22.55 9.62 16.12
C GLU A 37 -22.60 8.13 15.81
N VAL A 38 -23.82 7.63 15.59
CA VAL A 38 -24.05 6.24 15.22
C VAL A 38 -23.79 6.08 13.73
N VAL A 39 -22.66 5.44 13.41
CA VAL A 39 -22.32 4.96 12.07
C VAL A 39 -22.75 3.50 11.98
N HIS A 40 -23.60 3.18 11.01
CA HIS A 40 -24.03 1.82 10.73
C HIS A 40 -23.64 1.42 9.31
N VAL A 41 -22.79 0.40 9.19
CA VAL A 41 -22.41 -0.15 7.88
C VAL A 41 -23.45 -1.16 7.43
N VAL A 42 -24.04 -0.89 6.27
CA VAL A 42 -25.11 -1.68 5.64
C VAL A 42 -24.53 -2.79 4.76
N ASP A 43 -23.51 -2.48 3.96
CA ASP A 43 -22.87 -3.43 3.05
C ASP A 43 -21.36 -3.17 2.90
N VAL A 44 -20.61 -4.24 2.64
CA VAL A 44 -19.16 -4.20 2.40
C VAL A 44 -18.84 -5.09 1.21
N GLN A 45 -18.46 -4.47 0.10
CA GLN A 45 -18.10 -5.16 -1.14
C GLN A 45 -16.59 -5.09 -1.34
N VAL A 46 -15.93 -6.25 -1.40
CA VAL A 46 -14.49 -6.33 -1.59
C VAL A 46 -14.12 -6.81 -2.97
N ALA A 47 -13.33 -6.00 -3.68
CA ALA A 47 -12.73 -6.34 -4.96
C ALA A 47 -11.21 -6.23 -4.90
N ASN A 48 -10.50 -6.85 -5.85
CA ASN A 48 -9.06 -6.62 -6.00
C ASN A 48 -8.82 -5.17 -6.49
N ALA A 49 -7.90 -4.46 -5.85
CA ALA A 49 -7.57 -3.10 -6.26
C ALA A 49 -6.75 -3.05 -7.56
N ASN A 50 -5.90 -4.07 -7.75
CA ASN A 50 -4.93 -4.19 -8.84
C ASN A 50 -5.17 -5.47 -9.66
N ALA A 51 -4.56 -5.56 -10.85
CA ALA A 51 -4.53 -6.82 -11.60
C ALA A 51 -3.71 -7.89 -10.84
N LYS A 52 -3.99 -9.19 -11.10
CA LYS A 52 -3.39 -10.34 -10.37
C LYS A 52 -1.85 -10.36 -10.32
N VAL A 53 -1.17 -9.59 -11.17
CA VAL A 53 0.30 -9.59 -11.34
C VAL A 53 0.99 -8.39 -10.66
N GLU A 54 0.23 -7.46 -10.06
CA GLU A 54 0.77 -6.18 -9.56
C GLU A 54 0.86 -6.08 -8.02
N GLY A 55 0.56 -7.18 -7.30
CA GLY A 55 0.66 -7.26 -5.85
C GLY A 55 2.04 -7.69 -5.38
N TYR A 56 3.00 -6.76 -5.35
CA TYR A 56 4.31 -6.99 -4.75
C TYR A 56 4.19 -6.86 -3.22
N MET A 57 4.61 -7.87 -2.45
CA MET A 57 4.69 -7.89 -0.98
C MET A 57 3.39 -7.69 -0.19
N SER A 58 2.25 -7.46 -0.84
CA SER A 58 0.96 -7.28 -0.19
C SER A 58 -0.21 -7.63 -1.12
N LEU A 59 -1.36 -7.97 -0.54
CA LEU A 59 -2.63 -7.99 -1.26
C LEU A 59 -3.27 -6.60 -1.15
N MET A 60 -3.73 -6.07 -2.27
CA MET A 60 -4.40 -4.77 -2.34
C MET A 60 -5.87 -4.98 -2.70
N HIS A 61 -6.76 -4.58 -1.79
CA HIS A 61 -8.20 -4.68 -1.96
C HIS A 61 -8.82 -3.30 -2.09
N ARG A 62 -9.74 -3.13 -3.04
CA ARG A 62 -10.63 -1.97 -3.10
C ARG A 62 -11.95 -2.37 -2.49
N VAL A 63 -12.37 -1.63 -1.49
CA VAL A 63 -13.57 -1.93 -0.70
C VAL A 63 -14.57 -0.81 -0.90
N ALA A 64 -15.77 -1.12 -1.38
CA ALA A 64 -16.91 -0.22 -1.35
C ALA A 64 -17.70 -0.50 -0.07
N VAL A 65 -17.99 0.55 0.69
CA VAL A 65 -18.72 0.49 1.96
C VAL A 65 -19.95 1.35 1.84
N GLU A 66 -21.12 0.75 2.04
CA GLU A 66 -22.39 1.44 2.18
C GLU A 66 -22.72 1.61 3.66
N PHE A 67 -23.05 2.82 4.09
CA PHE A 67 -23.32 3.11 5.49
C PHE A 67 -24.36 4.23 5.67
N GLN A 68 -24.90 4.32 6.88
CA GLN A 68 -25.78 5.39 7.33
C GLN A 68 -25.20 6.05 8.58
N VAL A 69 -25.47 7.34 8.75
CA VAL A 69 -25.13 8.09 9.96
C VAL A 69 -26.43 8.55 10.63
N GLY A 70 -26.54 8.38 11.95
CA GLY A 70 -27.68 8.89 12.74
C GLY A 70 -28.97 8.06 12.67
N GLY A 71 -28.89 6.77 12.30
CA GLY A 71 -29.99 5.80 12.41
C GLY A 71 -31.18 5.95 11.43
N ALA A 72 -31.35 7.12 10.81
CA ALA A 72 -32.35 7.39 9.78
C ALA A 72 -31.78 8.19 8.58
N GLY A 73 -30.46 8.23 8.44
CA GLY A 73 -29.77 8.95 7.38
C GLY A 73 -29.86 8.24 6.02
N GLU A 74 -29.63 9.01 4.96
CA GLU A 74 -29.45 8.47 3.60
C GLU A 74 -28.27 7.49 3.57
N VAL A 75 -28.41 6.41 2.79
CA VAL A 75 -27.31 5.46 2.56
C VAL A 75 -26.25 6.17 1.71
N GLN A 76 -25.04 6.25 2.24
CA GLN A 76 -23.88 6.79 1.57
C GLN A 76 -22.92 5.67 1.19
N THR A 77 -22.23 5.84 0.08
CA THR A 77 -21.17 4.93 -0.36
C THR A 77 -19.82 5.64 -0.30
N ARG A 78 -18.81 4.96 0.24
CA ARG A 78 -17.39 5.36 0.17
C ARG A 78 -16.54 4.21 -0.33
N SER A 79 -15.38 4.53 -0.92
CA SER A 79 -14.41 3.55 -1.38
C SER A 79 -13.09 3.72 -0.63
N TYR A 80 -12.54 2.61 -0.18
CA TYR A 80 -11.30 2.51 0.56
C TYR A 80 -10.35 1.51 -0.09
N ILE A 81 -9.07 1.65 0.23
CA ILE A 81 -8.03 0.69 -0.13
C ILE A 81 -7.57 -0.02 1.14
N VAL A 82 -7.63 -1.35 1.14
CA VAL A 82 -7.08 -2.18 2.21
C VAL A 82 -5.83 -2.88 1.69
N LYS A 83 -4.69 -2.53 2.27
CA LYS A 83 -3.43 -3.23 2.06
C LYS A 83 -3.29 -4.30 3.12
N GLU A 84 -3.22 -5.56 2.71
CA GLU A 84 -3.20 -6.72 3.58
C GLU A 84 -1.87 -7.45 3.46
N LYS A 85 -1.23 -7.70 4.60
CA LYS A 85 -0.07 -8.59 4.69
C LYS A 85 -0.53 -10.01 4.43
N SER A 86 0.15 -10.69 3.51
CA SER A 86 -0.17 -12.08 3.18
C SER A 86 1.11 -12.88 2.97
N SER A 87 1.14 -14.11 3.44
CA SER A 87 2.21 -15.07 3.08
C SER A 87 2.06 -15.62 1.66
N LYS A 88 0.94 -15.32 0.98
CA LYS A 88 0.62 -15.83 -0.37
C LYS A 88 1.14 -14.94 -1.51
N VAL A 89 1.71 -13.78 -1.20
CA VAL A 89 2.20 -12.82 -2.19
C VAL A 89 3.72 -12.83 -2.24
N PHE A 90 4.25 -12.35 -3.36
CA PHE A 90 5.68 -12.24 -3.60
C PHE A 90 6.37 -11.48 -2.46
N GLY A 91 7.39 -12.04 -1.83
CA GLY A 91 8.13 -11.39 -0.74
C GLY A 91 8.42 -12.32 0.43
N GLY A 92 7.57 -13.31 0.74
CA GLY A 92 7.84 -14.34 1.74
C GLY A 92 8.52 -13.80 3.01
N ASP A 93 9.66 -14.38 3.37
CA ASP A 93 10.47 -14.00 4.53
C ASP A 93 11.04 -12.58 4.45
N PHE A 94 11.20 -11.99 3.25
CA PHE A 94 11.68 -10.61 3.11
C PHE A 94 10.74 -9.61 3.75
N VAL A 95 9.42 -9.85 3.72
CA VAL A 95 8.44 -8.95 4.34
C VAL A 95 8.70 -8.80 5.84
N GLU A 96 9.11 -9.89 6.49
CA GLU A 96 9.48 -9.91 7.91
C GLU A 96 10.90 -9.37 8.13
N LYS A 97 11.89 -9.86 7.37
CA LYS A 97 13.31 -9.46 7.50
C LYS A 97 13.52 -7.95 7.30
N LEU A 98 12.69 -7.34 6.45
CA LEU A 98 12.70 -5.90 6.16
C LEU A 98 11.72 -5.10 7.00
N ALA A 99 10.93 -5.73 7.89
CA ALA A 99 9.95 -5.02 8.70
C ALA A 99 9.01 -4.15 7.83
N VAL A 100 8.59 -4.66 6.66
CA VAL A 100 7.93 -3.84 5.61
C VAL A 100 6.66 -3.17 6.14
N PHE A 101 5.78 -3.93 6.79
CA PHE A 101 4.51 -3.40 7.27
C PHE A 101 4.66 -2.55 8.54
N SER A 102 5.58 -2.87 9.46
CA SER A 102 5.81 -2.03 10.63
C SER A 102 6.37 -0.67 10.23
N LYS A 103 7.33 -0.63 9.30
CA LYS A 103 7.82 0.62 8.72
C LYS A 103 6.73 1.39 7.99
N GLU A 104 5.90 0.70 7.21
CA GLU A 104 4.83 1.36 6.47
C GLU A 104 3.80 1.99 7.41
N ILE A 105 3.40 1.28 8.48
CA ILE A 105 2.52 1.82 9.52
C ILE A 105 3.16 3.04 10.18
N GLU A 106 4.43 2.94 10.61
CA GLU A 106 5.12 4.06 11.26
C GLU A 106 5.31 5.26 10.34
N MET A 107 5.58 5.02 9.04
CA MET A 107 5.59 6.09 8.04
C MET A 107 4.25 6.81 7.96
N TYR A 108 3.14 6.07 7.88
CA TYR A 108 1.82 6.69 7.74
C TYR A 108 1.32 7.36 9.02
N GLU A 109 1.58 6.78 10.19
CA GLU A 109 1.03 7.27 11.46
C GLU A 109 1.90 8.36 12.10
N THR A 110 3.21 8.33 11.86
CA THR A 110 4.17 9.23 12.53
C THR A 110 4.86 10.17 11.55
N PHE A 111 5.60 9.63 10.59
CA PHE A 111 6.54 10.45 9.81
C PHE A 111 5.87 11.29 8.73
N LEU A 112 4.93 10.74 7.95
CA LEU A 112 4.22 11.50 6.93
C LEU A 112 3.44 12.67 7.52
N PRO A 113 2.62 12.51 8.58
CA PRO A 113 1.94 13.65 9.20
C PRO A 113 2.91 14.74 9.67
N ALA A 114 4.01 14.36 10.32
CA ALA A 114 5.02 15.32 10.77
C ALA A 114 5.72 16.04 9.60
N PHE A 115 5.98 15.32 8.50
CA PHE A 115 6.58 15.92 7.31
C PHE A 115 5.63 16.90 6.63
N GLU A 116 4.34 16.56 6.55
CA GLU A 116 3.29 17.41 5.99
C GLU A 116 3.07 18.68 6.82
N GLU A 117 3.22 18.60 8.15
CA GLU A 117 3.13 19.75 9.05
C GLU A 117 4.16 20.84 8.73
N PHE A 118 5.41 20.48 8.38
CA PHE A 118 6.42 21.44 7.93
C PHE A 118 6.03 22.20 6.66
N TRP A 119 5.04 21.70 5.91
CA TRP A 119 4.50 22.30 4.71
C TRP A 119 3.05 22.76 4.87
N GLY A 120 2.58 22.95 6.11
CA GLY A 120 1.17 23.25 6.41
C GLY A 120 0.59 24.42 5.61
N ASP A 121 1.35 25.52 5.48
CA ASP A 121 0.93 26.70 4.69
C ASP A 121 0.77 26.40 3.19
N ALA A 122 1.49 25.39 2.68
CA ALA A 122 1.45 24.97 1.29
C ALA A 122 0.46 23.81 1.03
N GLY A 123 -0.17 23.26 2.09
CA GLY A 123 -1.15 22.18 1.98
C GLY A 123 -0.63 20.91 1.31
N ILE A 124 0.65 20.58 1.51
CA ILE A 124 1.28 19.45 0.83
C ILE A 124 0.90 18.15 1.51
N GLN A 125 0.46 17.17 0.71
CA GLN A 125 0.23 15.79 1.14
C GLN A 125 1.14 14.85 0.37
N PHE A 126 1.87 13.97 1.05
CA PHE A 126 2.79 13.01 0.45
C PHE A 126 2.14 11.66 0.17
N GLY A 127 1.10 11.29 0.92
CA GLY A 127 0.40 10.01 0.77
C GLY A 127 -1.12 10.12 0.91
N PRO A 128 -1.86 9.01 0.75
CA PRO A 128 -3.26 8.93 1.14
C PRO A 128 -3.42 9.06 2.66
N ARG A 129 -4.58 9.54 3.11
CA ARG A 129 -4.97 9.40 4.52
C ARG A 129 -5.09 7.92 4.90
N VAL A 130 -4.43 7.55 6.00
CA VAL A 130 -4.68 6.27 6.69
C VAL A 130 -5.81 6.47 7.69
N LEU A 131 -6.78 5.56 7.62
CA LEU A 131 -8.03 5.61 8.39
C LEU A 131 -8.02 4.59 9.54
N LYS A 132 -7.30 3.48 9.36
CA LYS A 132 -7.18 2.43 10.37
C LYS A 132 -5.99 1.54 10.07
N THR A 133 -5.24 1.17 11.08
CA THR A 133 -4.20 0.12 11.02
C THR A 133 -4.55 -0.97 12.01
N VAL A 134 -4.16 -2.21 11.69
CA VAL A 134 -4.23 -3.35 12.61
C VAL A 134 -2.96 -4.16 12.40
N SER A 135 -2.33 -4.61 13.48
CA SER A 135 -1.15 -5.49 13.44
C SER A 135 -1.39 -6.85 14.07
N THR A 136 -2.48 -7.05 14.80
CA THR A 136 -2.84 -8.31 15.49
C THR A 136 -4.36 -8.49 15.50
N PRO A 137 -4.91 -9.70 15.23
CA PRO A 137 -4.21 -10.96 14.88
C PRO A 137 -3.74 -11.05 13.42
N TYR A 138 -4.05 -10.05 12.59
CA TYR A 138 -3.61 -9.91 11.20
C TYR A 138 -3.08 -8.50 10.97
N THR A 139 -2.37 -8.28 9.85
CA THR A 139 -1.82 -6.96 9.52
C THR A 139 -2.51 -6.34 8.31
N VAL A 140 -3.19 -5.21 8.51
CA VAL A 140 -3.81 -4.41 7.44
C VAL A 140 -3.62 -2.93 7.66
N ILE A 141 -3.58 -2.18 6.55
CA ILE A 141 -3.60 -0.72 6.51
C ILE A 141 -4.79 -0.31 5.63
N VAL A 142 -5.71 0.46 6.20
CA VAL A 142 -6.89 0.99 5.51
C VAL A 142 -6.63 2.44 5.16
N MET A 143 -6.72 2.76 3.87
CA MET A 143 -6.46 4.07 3.29
C MET A 143 -7.69 4.57 2.53
N GLU A 144 -7.78 5.88 2.36
CA GLU A 144 -8.72 6.43 1.38
C GLU A 144 -8.41 5.96 -0.05
N ASP A 145 -9.44 5.78 -0.89
CA ASP A 145 -9.21 5.49 -2.31
C ASP A 145 -8.96 6.78 -3.09
N LEU A 146 -7.69 7.05 -3.44
CA LEU A 146 -7.30 8.21 -4.24
C LEU A 146 -7.97 8.26 -5.62
N LYS A 147 -8.45 7.14 -6.15
CA LYS A 147 -9.21 7.13 -7.41
C LYS A 147 -10.50 7.94 -7.30
N SER A 148 -11.13 7.97 -6.11
CA SER A 148 -12.31 8.80 -5.84
C SER A 148 -12.00 10.31 -5.89
N LYS A 149 -10.73 10.68 -5.67
CA LYS A 149 -10.20 12.05 -5.79
C LYS A 149 -9.66 12.36 -7.19
N GLY A 150 -9.89 11.49 -8.17
CA GLY A 150 -9.45 11.69 -9.56
C GLY A 150 -7.99 11.33 -9.85
N PHE A 151 -7.29 10.70 -8.90
CA PHE A 151 -5.93 10.19 -9.17
C PHE A 151 -5.96 9.00 -10.12
N SER A 152 -4.96 8.94 -10.99
CA SER A 152 -4.79 7.85 -11.95
C SER A 152 -3.31 7.47 -12.08
N MET A 153 -3.01 6.19 -12.20
CA MET A 153 -1.67 5.71 -12.52
C MET A 153 -1.39 5.93 -14.01
N LYS A 154 -0.26 6.56 -14.32
CA LYS A 154 0.23 6.70 -15.71
C LYS A 154 0.83 5.37 -16.19
N GLN A 155 0.70 5.08 -17.48
CA GLN A 155 1.30 3.88 -18.07
C GLN A 155 2.82 4.00 -18.02
N ARG A 156 3.49 2.99 -17.43
CA ARG A 156 4.95 3.01 -17.25
C ARG A 156 5.71 3.11 -18.56
N SER A 157 5.15 2.58 -19.65
CA SER A 157 5.71 2.61 -21.00
C SER A 157 5.65 3.98 -21.67
N GLU A 158 4.76 4.88 -21.23
CA GLU A 158 4.57 6.20 -21.84
C GLU A 158 5.49 7.27 -21.23
N GLY A 159 6.01 7.03 -20.02
CA GLY A 159 6.80 8.01 -19.28
C GLY A 159 5.96 9.19 -18.78
N LEU A 160 6.63 10.22 -18.26
CA LEU A 160 6.03 11.47 -17.79
C LEU A 160 6.46 12.63 -18.71
N SER A 161 5.60 13.64 -18.87
CA SER A 161 6.01 14.90 -19.49
C SER A 161 7.03 15.63 -18.61
N LEU A 162 7.83 16.51 -19.19
CA LEU A 162 8.81 17.31 -18.42
C LEU A 162 8.15 18.08 -17.27
N GLU A 163 6.99 18.69 -17.52
CA GLU A 163 6.21 19.40 -16.50
C GLU A 163 5.81 18.47 -15.33
N LEU A 164 5.34 17.26 -15.62
CA LEU A 164 5.01 16.29 -14.58
C LEU A 164 6.26 15.81 -13.83
N CYS A 165 7.38 15.62 -14.53
CA CYS A 165 8.66 15.31 -13.89
C CYS A 165 9.08 16.40 -12.91
N GLU A 166 8.99 17.67 -13.29
CA GLU A 166 9.31 18.81 -12.41
C GLU A 166 8.42 18.84 -11.17
N GLN A 167 7.11 18.58 -11.31
CA GLN A 167 6.18 18.49 -10.19
C GLN A 167 6.53 17.34 -9.25
N VAL A 168 6.82 16.15 -9.80
CA VAL A 168 7.23 14.98 -9.01
C VAL A 168 8.54 15.25 -8.28
N LEU A 169 9.56 15.79 -8.97
CA LEU A 169 10.85 16.11 -8.38
C LEU A 169 10.72 17.18 -7.29
N SER A 170 9.89 18.20 -7.49
CA SER A 170 9.58 19.20 -6.46
C SER A 170 8.97 18.54 -5.22
N LYS A 171 8.02 17.62 -5.40
CA LYS A 171 7.38 16.90 -4.28
C LYS A 171 8.37 16.00 -3.54
N VAL A 172 9.23 15.26 -4.25
CA VAL A 172 10.28 14.42 -3.66
C VAL A 172 11.33 15.26 -2.92
N ALA A 173 11.72 16.41 -3.48
CA ALA A 173 12.66 17.31 -2.82
C ALA A 173 12.11 17.84 -1.49
N LYS A 174 10.82 18.18 -1.43
CA LYS A 174 10.15 18.61 -0.21
C LYS A 174 10.02 17.49 0.82
N PHE A 175 9.76 16.27 0.37
CA PHE A 175 9.77 15.08 1.23
C PHE A 175 11.15 14.86 1.86
N HIS A 176 12.23 14.91 1.07
CA HIS A 176 13.61 14.79 1.60
C HIS A 176 13.99 15.93 2.54
N ALA A 177 13.60 17.17 2.22
CA ALA A 177 13.86 18.30 3.11
C ALA A 177 13.14 18.12 4.46
N ALA A 178 11.88 17.70 4.44
CA ALA A 178 11.11 17.40 5.65
C ALA A 178 11.75 16.29 6.49
N SER A 179 12.28 15.23 5.88
CA SER A 179 12.94 14.16 6.62
C SER A 179 14.22 14.63 7.31
N VAL A 180 15.03 15.47 6.67
CA VAL A 180 16.22 16.06 7.31
C VAL A 180 15.83 16.95 8.48
N VAL A 181 14.84 17.84 8.29
CA VAL A 181 14.36 18.72 9.36
C VAL A 181 13.80 17.91 10.54
N TYR A 182 13.04 16.85 10.26
CA TYR A 182 12.54 15.95 11.30
C TYR A 182 13.68 15.33 12.11
N PHE A 183 14.72 14.83 11.44
CA PHE A 183 15.90 14.25 12.08
C PHE A 183 16.63 15.28 12.96
N GLU A 184 16.81 16.51 12.49
CA GLU A 184 17.47 17.57 13.27
C GLU A 184 16.68 17.94 14.53
N GLN A 185 15.34 17.88 14.48
CA GLN A 185 14.47 18.22 15.61
C GLN A 185 14.26 17.07 16.59
N ASN A 186 14.17 15.83 16.11
CA ASN A 186 13.74 14.67 16.90
C ASN A 186 14.85 13.63 17.12
N GLY A 187 15.99 13.78 16.44
CA GLY A 187 17.09 12.83 16.48
C GLY A 187 16.96 11.68 15.47
N PRO A 188 17.71 10.58 15.68
CA PRO A 188 17.81 9.50 14.71
C PRO A 188 16.50 8.72 14.52
N TYR A 189 16.28 8.28 13.28
CA TYR A 189 15.22 7.34 12.94
C TYR A 189 15.43 5.96 13.60
N PRO A 190 14.36 5.18 13.81
CA PRO A 190 14.45 3.82 14.32
C PRO A 190 15.39 2.94 13.48
N GLU A 191 15.99 1.93 14.10
CA GLU A 191 16.98 1.06 13.44
C GLU A 191 16.43 0.41 12.15
N ASP A 192 15.15 0.04 12.12
CA ASP A 192 14.52 -0.59 10.96
C ASP A 192 14.57 0.29 9.69
N PHE A 193 14.67 1.61 9.85
CA PHE A 193 14.75 2.60 8.75
C PHE A 193 16.17 2.83 8.23
N LYS A 194 17.21 2.33 8.91
CA LYS A 194 18.61 2.52 8.49
C LYS A 194 19.00 1.65 7.30
N GLU A 195 18.31 0.53 7.10
CA GLU A 195 18.55 -0.38 5.99
C GLU A 195 17.31 -0.53 5.09
N GLY A 196 17.57 -0.52 3.78
CA GLY A 196 16.56 -0.66 2.74
C GLY A 196 16.56 -2.06 2.12
N PHE A 197 15.79 -2.19 1.04
CA PHE A 197 15.70 -3.43 0.26
C PHE A 197 17.05 -3.89 -0.32
N LEU A 198 17.90 -2.94 -0.71
CA LEU A 198 19.27 -3.19 -1.15
C LEU A 198 20.22 -2.94 0.03
N SER A 199 20.50 -3.99 0.80
CA SER A 199 21.47 -3.95 1.90
C SER A 199 22.35 -5.19 1.91
N GLU A 200 23.56 -5.07 2.47
CA GLU A 200 24.49 -6.20 2.63
C GLU A 200 23.85 -7.37 3.41
N LYS A 201 22.99 -7.05 4.38
CA LYS A 201 22.25 -8.04 5.19
C LYS A 201 21.39 -8.97 4.33
N LEU A 202 20.86 -8.47 3.22
CA LEU A 202 20.00 -9.24 2.31
C LEU A 202 20.73 -9.76 1.10
N LYS A 203 22.04 -9.52 0.96
CA LYS A 203 22.80 -9.88 -0.24
C LYS A 203 22.64 -11.36 -0.60
N GLU A 204 22.86 -12.26 0.35
CA GLU A 204 22.76 -13.70 0.12
C GLU A 204 21.33 -14.12 -0.26
N ASP A 205 20.32 -13.57 0.43
CA ASP A 205 18.92 -13.84 0.12
C ASP A 205 18.53 -13.32 -1.28
N MET A 206 19.00 -12.13 -1.65
CA MET A 206 18.79 -11.52 -2.96
C MET A 206 19.51 -12.31 -4.05
N GLU A 207 20.74 -12.74 -3.83
CA GLU A 207 21.51 -13.54 -4.78
C GLU A 207 20.84 -14.90 -5.04
N ALA A 208 20.42 -15.59 -3.97
CA ALA A 208 19.67 -16.84 -4.08
C ALA A 208 18.35 -16.68 -4.86
N TYR A 209 17.75 -15.50 -4.82
CA TYR A 209 16.52 -15.19 -5.54
C TYR A 209 16.75 -14.75 -7.00
N TYR A 210 17.68 -13.82 -7.23
CA TYR A 210 17.90 -13.18 -8.53
C TYR A 210 18.81 -13.98 -9.46
N ALA A 211 19.76 -14.76 -8.96
CA ALA A 211 20.64 -15.55 -9.82
C ALA A 211 19.86 -16.56 -10.68
N PRO A 212 18.90 -17.36 -10.15
CA PRO A 212 18.08 -18.24 -10.98
C PRO A 212 17.20 -17.49 -11.99
N LEU A 213 16.75 -16.27 -11.65
CA LEU A 213 15.96 -15.43 -12.54
C LEU A 213 16.79 -14.92 -13.71
N LEU A 214 18.03 -14.48 -13.45
CA LEU A 214 18.98 -14.07 -14.47
C LEU A 214 19.31 -15.24 -15.41
N GLU A 215 19.59 -16.42 -14.87
CA GLU A 215 19.84 -17.62 -15.67
C GLU A 215 18.63 -17.98 -16.56
N SER A 216 17.42 -17.92 -16.00
CA SER A 216 16.19 -18.15 -16.77
C SER A 216 15.99 -17.11 -17.88
N TYR A 217 16.35 -15.85 -17.62
CA TYR A 217 16.31 -14.78 -18.61
C TYR A 217 17.32 -15.02 -19.74
N ILE A 218 18.56 -15.40 -19.40
CA ILE A 218 19.60 -15.74 -20.39
C ILE A 218 19.16 -16.94 -21.25
N GLN A 219 18.55 -17.97 -20.63
CA GLN A 219 18.00 -19.11 -21.38
C GLN A 219 16.87 -18.68 -22.33
N ALA A 220 15.96 -17.80 -21.90
CA ALA A 220 14.91 -17.29 -22.77
C ALA A 220 15.47 -16.50 -23.96
N LEU A 221 16.55 -15.73 -23.77
CA LEU A 221 17.25 -15.06 -24.87
C LEU A 221 17.86 -16.06 -25.86
N GLU A 222 18.43 -17.17 -25.37
CA GLU A 222 18.91 -18.26 -26.21
C GLU A 222 17.78 -18.89 -27.04
N ASP A 223 16.66 -19.22 -26.40
CA ASP A 223 15.50 -19.84 -27.06
C ASP A 223 14.89 -18.92 -28.13
N LEU A 224 15.00 -17.60 -27.93
CA LEU A 224 14.58 -16.57 -28.90
C LEU A 224 15.62 -16.28 -29.98
N GLY A 225 16.79 -16.94 -29.96
CA GLY A 225 17.82 -16.82 -30.97
C GLY A 225 18.65 -15.53 -30.90
N PHE A 226 18.75 -14.91 -29.71
CA PHE A 226 19.61 -13.73 -29.55
C PHE A 226 21.11 -14.11 -29.71
N PRO A 227 21.95 -13.19 -30.23
CA PRO A 227 23.38 -13.44 -30.44
C PRO A 227 24.11 -13.89 -29.17
N VAL A 228 25.13 -14.73 -29.32
CA VAL A 228 25.90 -15.25 -28.18
C VAL A 228 26.60 -14.14 -27.41
N GLU A 229 27.03 -13.08 -28.10
CA GLU A 229 27.72 -11.93 -27.51
C GLU A 229 26.81 -11.17 -26.53
N VAL A 230 25.51 -11.10 -26.82
CA VAL A 230 24.51 -10.48 -25.92
C VAL A 230 24.31 -11.33 -24.68
N ARG A 231 24.32 -12.65 -24.82
CA ARG A 231 24.13 -13.61 -23.71
C ARG A 231 25.35 -13.66 -22.79
N GLU A 232 26.55 -13.67 -23.36
CA GLU A 232 27.81 -13.67 -22.60
C GLU A 232 28.05 -12.34 -21.89
N ALA A 233 27.58 -11.21 -22.42
CA ALA A 233 27.67 -9.92 -21.74
C ALA A 233 26.77 -9.80 -20.48
N LEU A 234 25.81 -10.72 -20.31
CA LEU A 234 24.86 -10.74 -19.19
C LEU A 234 25.22 -11.78 -18.12
N ARG A 235 26.22 -12.64 -18.38
CA ARG A 235 26.81 -13.59 -17.42
C ARG A 235 27.89 -12.91 -16.59
#